data_AF-A0A2R6RVC6-F1
#
_entry.id   AF-A0A2R6RVC6-F1
#
_cell.length_a   1.000
_cell.length_b   1.000
_cell.length_c   1.000
_cell.angle_alpha   90.00
_cell.angle_beta   90.00
_cell.angle_gamma   90.00
#
_symmetry.space_group_name_H-M   'P 1'
#
loop_
_entity.id
_entity.type
_entity.pdbx_description
1 polymer ?
#
loop_
_entity_poly.entity_id
_entity_poly.type
_entity_poly.pdbx_seq_one_letter_code
_entity_poly.pdbx_strand_id
1 'polypeptide(L)'
;MDFESFLDFVLAVENKDTPECLTYLFQCLNLHGREYLTTADIHTLFRDVHQKWIERGNYELCIEDVRDEIWDMVKPSDPLQITLADLLTCKQGGTVASMLIDVRGLWVHSNRENLLQEEEEPEEE
;
A
#
# COMPACT_ATOMS: atom_id res chain seq x y z
N MET A 1 19.72 -11.60 5.75
CA MET A 1 18.59 -12.34 5.17
C MET A 1 19.14 -13.66 4.67
N ASP A 2 18.68 -14.78 5.21
CA ASP A 2 18.96 -16.10 4.67
C ASP A 2 17.93 -16.46 3.58
N PHE A 3 18.05 -17.65 2.98
CA PHE A 3 17.20 -18.07 1.87
C PHE A 3 15.72 -18.21 2.28
N GLU A 4 15.46 -18.74 3.49
CA GLU A 4 14.11 -18.91 4.01
C GLU A 4 13.42 -17.56 4.22
N SER A 5 14.11 -16.61 4.89
CA SER A 5 13.59 -15.24 5.06
C SER A 5 13.38 -14.52 3.73
N PHE A 6 14.23 -14.76 2.73
CA PHE A 6 14.05 -14.21 1.39
C PHE A 6 12.80 -14.78 0.71
N LEU A 7 12.57 -16.09 0.84
CA LEU A 7 11.39 -16.75 0.27
C LEU A 7 10.10 -16.23 0.92
N ASP A 8 10.08 -16.10 2.25
CA ASP A 8 8.95 -15.52 2.98
C ASP A 8 8.66 -14.09 2.51
N PHE A 9 9.69 -13.28 2.35
CA PHE A 9 9.56 -11.93 1.82
C PHE A 9 8.97 -11.91 0.40
N VAL A 10 9.49 -12.74 -0.52
CA VAL A 10 8.98 -12.82 -1.89
C VAL A 10 7.52 -13.27 -1.90
N LEU A 11 7.18 -14.33 -1.15
CA LEU A 11 5.81 -14.82 -1.04
C LEU A 11 4.86 -13.73 -0.51
N ALA A 12 5.29 -12.99 0.52
CA ALA A 12 4.52 -11.91 1.09
C ALA A 12 4.27 -10.76 0.11
N VAL A 13 5.29 -10.38 -0.66
CA VAL A 13 5.17 -9.32 -1.67
C VAL A 13 4.33 -9.76 -2.85
N GLU A 14 4.39 -11.01 -3.28
CA GLU A 14 3.59 -11.51 -4.41
C GLU A 14 2.10 -11.72 -4.04
N ASN A 15 1.79 -12.06 -2.79
CA ASN A 15 0.44 -12.47 -2.37
C ASN A 15 -0.18 -11.55 -1.31
N LYS A 16 -0.05 -10.24 -1.48
CA LYS A 16 -0.40 -9.19 -0.49
C LYS A 16 -1.86 -9.22 0.00
N ASP A 17 -2.76 -9.81 -0.78
CA ASP A 17 -4.19 -9.91 -0.45
C ASP A 17 -4.52 -11.06 0.51
N THR A 18 -3.58 -11.99 0.71
CA THR A 18 -3.76 -13.09 1.67
C THR A 18 -3.52 -12.59 3.10
N PRO A 19 -4.33 -13.02 4.09
CA PRO A 19 -4.19 -12.59 5.49
C PRO A 19 -2.78 -12.80 6.06
N GLU A 20 -2.14 -13.91 5.72
CA GLU A 20 -0.81 -14.28 6.19
C GLU A 20 0.26 -13.34 5.65
N CYS A 21 0.23 -13.07 4.34
CA CYS A 21 1.18 -12.17 3.69
C CYS A 21 0.96 -10.72 4.12
N LEU A 22 -0.30 -10.28 4.25
CA LEU A 22 -0.61 -8.95 4.75
C LEU A 22 -0.15 -8.77 6.20
N THR A 23 -0.26 -9.81 7.03
CA THR A 23 0.26 -9.82 8.39
C THR A 23 1.78 -9.66 8.40
N TYR A 24 2.50 -10.39 7.54
CA TYR A 24 3.94 -10.25 7.38
C TYR A 24 4.31 -8.81 6.96
N LEU A 25 3.64 -8.26 5.95
CA LEU A 25 3.89 -6.90 5.48
C LEU A 25 3.57 -5.85 6.56
N PHE A 26 2.51 -6.03 7.34
CA PHE A 26 2.19 -5.13 8.45
C PHE A 26 3.33 -5.09 9.48
N GLN A 27 3.94 -6.23 9.80
CA GLN A 27 5.10 -6.27 10.68
C GLN A 27 6.29 -5.49 10.10
N CYS A 28 6.49 -5.52 8.78
CA CYS A 28 7.51 -4.70 8.12
C CYS A 28 7.19 -3.20 8.14
N LEU A 29 5.91 -2.82 8.00
CA LEU A 29 5.45 -1.43 8.00
C LEU A 29 5.48 -0.81 9.41
N ASN A 30 5.37 -1.64 10.44
CA ASN A 30 5.36 -1.22 11.84
C ASN A 30 6.77 -0.90 12.36
N LEU A 31 7.27 0.28 12.01
CA LEU A 31 8.62 0.75 12.34
C LEU A 31 8.91 0.83 13.85
N HIS A 32 7.88 0.93 14.68
CA HIS A 32 8.00 1.11 16.13
C HIS A 32 7.66 -0.13 16.96
N GLY A 33 7.29 -1.24 16.33
CA GLY A 33 6.90 -2.46 17.06
C GLY A 33 5.60 -2.33 17.85
N ARG A 34 4.73 -1.38 17.50
CA ARG A 34 3.39 -1.19 18.10
C ARG A 34 2.34 -2.07 17.41
N GLU A 35 1.14 -2.21 17.96
CA GLU A 35 0.08 -2.98 17.27
C GLU A 35 -0.69 -2.16 16.22
N TYR A 36 -0.21 -0.96 15.89
CA TYR A 36 -0.89 -0.01 15.02
C TYR A 36 0.07 0.97 14.33
N LEU A 37 -0.39 1.53 13.21
CA LEU A 37 0.25 2.59 12.44
C LEU A 37 -0.47 3.91 12.64
N THR A 38 0.28 4.98 12.89
CA THR A 38 -0.23 6.34 13.01
C THR A 38 -0.06 7.10 11.70
N THR A 39 -0.67 8.29 11.61
CA THR A 39 -0.43 9.23 10.50
C THR A 39 1.05 9.55 10.30
N ALA A 40 1.82 9.67 11.37
CA ALA A 40 3.26 9.92 11.28
C ALA A 40 4.02 8.73 10.68
N ASP A 41 3.60 7.50 11.00
CA ASP A 41 4.21 6.28 10.47
C ASP A 41 3.95 6.19 8.96
N ILE A 42 2.71 6.40 8.53
CA ILE A 42 2.33 6.42 7.11
C ILE A 42 3.09 7.49 6.34
N HIS A 43 3.17 8.71 6.86
CA HIS A 43 3.96 9.78 6.25
C HIS A 43 5.44 9.42 6.12
N THR A 44 6.00 8.75 7.14
CA THR A 44 7.41 8.33 7.15
C THR A 44 7.70 7.27 6.10
N LEU A 45 6.82 6.28 5.95
CA LEU A 45 6.91 5.22 4.94
C LEU A 45 6.76 5.79 3.53
N PHE A 46 5.79 6.69 3.35
CA PHE A 46 5.43 7.24 2.05
C PHE A 46 6.51 8.16 1.46
N ARG A 47 7.31 8.83 2.30
CA ARG A 47 8.36 9.77 1.86
C ARG A 47 9.26 9.20 0.76
N ASP A 48 9.73 7.96 0.92
CA ASP A 48 10.68 7.35 -0.02
C ASP A 48 9.97 6.87 -1.31
N VAL A 49 8.70 6.47 -1.21
CA VAL A 49 7.84 6.15 -2.36
C VAL A 49 7.58 7.41 -3.19
N HIS A 50 7.24 8.51 -2.51
CA HIS A 50 7.01 9.82 -3.13
C HIS A 50 8.27 10.37 -3.81
N GLN A 51 9.45 10.20 -3.20
CA GLN A 51 10.71 10.58 -3.83
C GLN A 51 10.91 9.84 -5.17
N LYS A 52 10.67 8.53 -5.20
CA LYS A 52 10.73 7.73 -6.44
C LYS A 52 9.65 8.10 -7.45
N TRP A 53 8.48 8.54 -6.97
CA TRP A 53 7.38 9.03 -7.82
C TRP A 53 7.81 10.26 -8.63
N ILE A 54 8.44 11.23 -7.96
CA ILE A 54 8.99 12.44 -8.59
C ILE A 54 10.12 12.10 -9.56
N GLU A 55 11.03 11.21 -9.18
CA GLU A 55 12.15 10.78 -10.05
C GLU A 55 11.69 10.14 -11.36
N ARG A 56 10.48 9.57 -11.38
CA ARG A 56 9.83 9.03 -12.59
C ARG A 56 9.12 10.10 -13.43
N GLY A 57 9.19 11.37 -13.03
CA GLY A 57 8.61 12.51 -13.75
C GLY A 57 7.16 12.82 -13.39
N ASN A 58 6.63 12.24 -12.31
CA ASN A 58 5.27 12.54 -11.84
C ASN A 58 5.33 13.61 -10.74
N TYR A 59 4.87 14.83 -11.02
CA TYR A 59 5.08 15.99 -10.12
C TYR A 59 3.84 16.42 -9.34
N GLU A 60 2.67 15.88 -9.64
CA GLU A 60 1.38 16.31 -9.08
C GLU A 60 0.83 15.29 -8.08
N LEU A 61 1.57 15.00 -7.01
CA LEU A 61 1.07 14.13 -5.93
C LEU A 61 1.10 14.84 -4.59
N CYS A 62 -0.07 15.03 -4.00
CA CYS A 62 -0.24 15.56 -2.66
C CYS A 62 -0.16 14.41 -1.65
N ILE A 63 0.80 14.47 -0.71
CA ILE A 63 1.00 13.42 0.28
C ILE A 63 -0.20 13.34 1.22
N GLU A 64 -0.77 14.49 1.58
CA GLU A 64 -1.95 14.59 2.43
C GLU A 64 -3.18 13.93 1.80
N ASP A 65 -3.37 14.09 0.48
CA ASP A 65 -4.49 13.47 -0.22
C ASP A 65 -4.34 11.95 -0.28
N VAL A 66 -3.12 11.45 -0.54
CA VAL A 66 -2.86 9.99 -0.52
C VAL A 66 -3.05 9.41 0.88
N ARG A 67 -2.65 10.16 1.92
CA ARG A 67 -2.96 9.77 3.30
C ARG A 67 -4.47 9.67 3.51
N ASP A 68 -5.23 10.70 3.14
CA ASP A 68 -6.67 10.72 3.37
C ASP A 68 -7.37 9.59 2.59
N GLU A 69 -6.92 9.30 1.37
CA GLU A 69 -7.39 8.15 0.59
C GLU A 69 -7.10 6.80 1.29
N ILE A 70 -5.91 6.64 1.91
CA ILE A 70 -5.61 5.45 2.72
C ILE A 70 -6.59 5.32 3.89
N TRP A 71 -6.89 6.42 4.59
CA TRP A 71 -7.87 6.39 5.69
C TRP A 71 -9.27 6.06 5.19
N ASP A 72 -9.66 6.56 4.03
CA ASP A 72 -10.96 6.26 3.42
C ASP A 72 -11.09 4.81 2.92
N MET A 73 -9.99 4.21 2.45
CA MET A 73 -9.97 2.79 2.09
C MET A 73 -10.05 1.89 3.33
N VAL A 74 -9.30 2.21 4.38
CA VAL A 74 -9.18 1.35 5.57
C VAL A 74 -10.36 1.51 6.51
N LYS A 75 -10.86 2.73 6.69
CA LYS A 75 -11.92 3.09 7.66
C LYS A 75 -11.65 2.51 9.05
N PRO A 76 -10.52 2.89 9.67
CA PRO A 76 -10.10 2.28 10.92
C PRO A 76 -11.12 2.50 12.04
N SER A 77 -11.19 1.53 12.96
CA SER A 77 -12.07 1.60 14.12
C SER A 77 -11.74 2.80 15.03
N ASP A 78 -10.46 3.16 15.12
CA ASP A 78 -9.97 4.38 15.77
C ASP A 78 -9.43 5.35 14.70
N PRO A 79 -9.96 6.58 14.58
CA PRO A 79 -9.53 7.54 13.57
C PRO A 79 -8.03 7.89 13.59
N LEU A 80 -7.34 7.69 14.73
CA LEU A 80 -5.94 8.09 14.90
C LEU A 80 -4.94 6.97 14.54
N GLN A 81 -5.41 5.75 14.29
CA GLN A 81 -4.53 4.61 14.12
C GLN A 81 -5.14 3.51 13.24
N ILE A 82 -4.28 2.87 12.44
CA ILE A 82 -4.63 1.70 11.62
C ILE A 82 -4.02 0.46 12.25
N THR A 83 -4.86 -0.50 12.63
CA THR A 83 -4.42 -1.81 13.15
C THR A 83 -4.33 -2.84 12.03
N LEU A 84 -3.67 -3.97 12.31
CA LEU A 84 -3.72 -5.14 11.42
C LEU A 84 -5.16 -5.62 11.18
N ALA A 85 -6.01 -5.56 12.20
CA ALA A 85 -7.41 -5.96 12.09
C ALA A 85 -8.18 -5.05 11.11
N ASP A 86 -7.93 -3.74 11.14
CA ASP A 86 -8.54 -2.81 10.19
C ASP A 86 -8.10 -3.14 8.74
N LEU A 87 -6.81 -3.41 8.51
CA LEU A 87 -6.29 -3.77 7.19
C LEU A 87 -6.82 -5.11 6.66
N LEU A 88 -7.00 -6.10 7.54
CA LEU A 88 -7.57 -7.40 7.17
C LEU A 88 -9.07 -7.30 6.85
N THR A 89 -9.80 -6.39 7.50
CA THR A 89 -11.26 -6.28 7.33
C THR A 89 -11.65 -5.33 6.20
N CYS A 90 -10.81 -4.36 5.84
CA CYS A 90 -11.13 -3.35 4.82
C CYS A 90 -11.17 -3.88 3.38
N LYS A 91 -10.71 -5.11 3.14
CA LYS A 91 -10.62 -5.78 1.81
C LYS A 91 -9.71 -5.07 0.79
N GLN A 92 -9.02 -4.01 1.21
CA GLN A 92 -8.08 -3.23 0.41
C GLN A 92 -6.68 -3.20 1.03
N GLY A 93 -6.43 -4.05 2.03
CA GLY A 93 -5.16 -4.07 2.75
C GLY A 93 -3.95 -4.35 1.86
N GLY A 94 -4.10 -5.22 0.86
CA GLY A 94 -3.06 -5.50 -0.14
C GLY A 94 -2.72 -4.27 -0.99
N THR A 95 -3.73 -3.52 -1.44
CA THR A 95 -3.57 -2.24 -2.15
C THR A 95 -2.86 -1.21 -1.28
N VAL A 96 -3.32 -1.01 -0.04
CA VAL A 96 -2.70 -0.09 0.92
C VAL A 96 -1.23 -0.45 1.14
N ALA A 97 -0.94 -1.73 1.40
CA ALA A 97 0.43 -2.19 1.58
C ALA A 97 1.27 -1.92 0.33
N SER A 98 0.74 -2.20 -0.87
CA SER A 98 1.40 -1.97 -2.16
C SER A 98 1.76 -0.49 -2.37
N MET A 99 0.83 0.43 -2.08
CA MET A 99 1.06 1.87 -2.17
C MET A 99 2.18 2.35 -1.23
N LEU A 100 2.31 1.74 -0.05
CA LEU A 100 3.29 2.13 0.97
C LEU A 100 4.70 1.55 0.72
N ILE A 101 4.82 0.45 -0.02
CA ILE A 101 6.11 -0.25 -0.22
C ILE A 101 6.68 -0.15 -1.63
N ASP A 102 5.86 0.16 -2.65
CA ASP A 102 6.29 0.22 -4.05
C ASP A 102 5.64 1.38 -4.82
N VAL A 103 6.48 2.18 -5.48
CA VAL A 103 6.04 3.26 -6.39
C VAL A 103 5.16 2.73 -7.53
N ARG A 104 5.36 1.49 -7.98
CA ARG A 104 4.49 0.86 -8.97
C ARG A 104 3.11 0.57 -8.39
N GLY A 105 3.03 0.15 -7.12
CA GLY A 105 1.77 -0.06 -6.42
C GLY A 105 0.97 1.22 -6.32
N LEU A 106 1.65 2.32 -5.97
CA LEU A 106 1.06 3.65 -5.98
C LEU A 106 0.58 4.07 -7.38
N TRP A 107 1.39 3.84 -8.42
CA TRP A 107 1.04 4.17 -9.80
C TRP A 107 -0.21 3.44 -10.28
N VAL A 108 -0.27 2.12 -10.07
CA VAL A 108 -1.44 1.31 -10.42
C VAL A 108 -2.69 1.85 -9.73
N HIS A 109 -2.59 2.21 -8.45
CA HIS A 109 -3.71 2.77 -7.71
C HIS A 109 -4.14 4.15 -8.23
N SER A 110 -3.20 5.05 -8.50
CA SER A 110 -3.48 6.39 -9.02
C SER A 110 -4.05 6.37 -10.44
N ASN A 111 -3.66 5.39 -11.26
CA ASN A 111 -4.10 5.25 -12.65
C ASN A 111 -5.23 4.22 -12.84
N ARG A 112 -5.83 3.73 -11.75
CA ARG A 112 -6.83 2.64 -11.77
C ARG A 112 -8.00 2.91 -12.72
N GLU A 113 -8.49 4.13 -12.81
CA GLU A 113 -9.63 4.47 -13.66
C GLU A 113 -9.30 4.35 -15.15
N ASN A 114 -8.08 4.73 -15.55
CA ASN A 114 -7.62 4.57 -16.93
C ASN A 114 -7.40 3.09 -17.27
N LEU A 115 -6.80 2.33 -16.35
CA LEU A 115 -6.56 0.89 -16.53
C LEU A 115 -7.86 0.11 -16.70
N LEU A 116 -8.91 0.47 -15.94
CA LEU A 116 -10.23 -0.13 -16.09
C LEU A 116 -10.87 0.17 -17.45
N GLN A 117 -10.65 1.37 -18.01
CA GLN A 117 -11.15 1.72 -19.35
C GLN A 117 -10.43 0.94 -20.45
N GLU A 118 -9.11 0.72 -20.34
CA GLU A 118 -8.34 -0.09 -21.29
C GLU A 118 -8.77 -1.55 -21.30
N GLU A 119 -9.20 -2.11 -20.16
CA GLU A 119 -9.73 -3.48 -20.09
C GLU A 119 -11.16 -3.62 -20.68
N GLU A 120 -11.92 -2.52 -20.73
CA GLU A 120 -13.30 -2.51 -21.24
C GLU A 120 -13.40 -2.26 -22.75
N GLU A 121 -12.37 -1.70 -23.40
CA GLU A 121 -12.32 -1.57 -24.86
C GLU A 121 -12.06 -2.93 -25.52
N PRO A 122 -13.02 -3.52 -26.27
CA PRO A 122 -12.75 -4.74 -27.02
C PRO A 122 -11.69 -4.46 -28.09
N GLU A 123 -10.67 -5.32 -28.19
CA GLU A 123 -9.69 -5.27 -29.28
C GLU A 123 -10.43 -5.22 -30.62
N GLU A 124 -10.44 -4.06 -31.28
CA GLU A 124 -10.97 -3.94 -32.64
C GLU A 124 -10.05 -4.74 -33.58
N GLU A 125 -10.54 -5.90 -34.05
CA GLU A 125 -9.91 -6.73 -35.11
C GLU A 125 -9.76 -6.00 -36.45
#